data_AF-A0A8T4DDF1-F1
#
_entry.id   AF-A0A8T4DDF1-F1
#
_cell.length_a   1.000
_cell.length_b   1.000
_cell.length_c   1.000
_cell.angle_alpha   90.00
_cell.angle_beta   90.00
_cell.angle_gamma   90.00
#
_symmetry.space_group_name_H-M   'P 1'
#
loop_
_entity.id
_entity.type
_entity.pdbx_description
1 polymer ?
#
loop_
_entity_poly.entity_id
_entity_poly.type
_entity_poly.pdbx_seq_one_letter_code
_entity_poly.pdbx_strand_id
1 'polypeptide(L)'
;MRALKSCALTAYKKVGIAADYTIERATIRDIPAVVRLINEFNAGRAHFAPYTPEGFAAYLNGILGYGLEQFWVAHDKDAEGTIVACAGLWDWSVLAEMCYTKEPRMRNVMRALLGFLSLFGRVPRIPAEGEYFKVYFMTDHAFKPDHADAMSALIGSFNNIVFDANRDFFVANLDPDDPLVSVLKTFKPQIDLWQIYAKALESGNELPAFSPFYVDIRDCIL
;
A
#
# COMPACT_ATOMS: atom_id res chain seq x y z
N MET A 1 20.86 -7.06 -6.51
CA MET A 1 20.41 -6.24 -5.36
C MET A 1 19.52 -5.15 -5.91
N ARG A 2 18.30 -5.01 -5.39
CA ARG A 2 17.38 -3.93 -5.75
C ARG A 2 16.76 -3.38 -4.48
N ALA A 3 16.57 -2.07 -4.42
CA ALA A 3 15.89 -1.44 -3.30
C ALA A 3 14.39 -1.34 -3.61
N LEU A 4 13.53 -1.70 -2.66
CA LEU A 4 12.13 -1.29 -2.62
C LEU A 4 11.99 0.03 -1.86
N LYS A 5 10.95 0.78 -2.19
CA LYS A 5 10.48 1.94 -1.42
C LYS A 5 9.30 1.51 -0.57
N SER A 6 9.48 1.53 0.75
CA SER A 6 8.40 1.44 1.72
C SER A 6 7.87 2.85 1.98
N CYS A 7 6.71 3.16 1.45
CA CYS A 7 6.05 4.46 1.58
C CYS A 7 5.00 4.39 2.68
N ALA A 8 5.31 4.95 3.85
CA ALA A 8 4.40 4.99 5.00
C ALA A 8 3.65 6.34 5.09
N LEU A 9 2.32 6.28 5.16
CA LEU A 9 1.44 7.44 5.33
C LEU A 9 0.82 7.42 6.73
N THR A 10 0.98 8.52 7.46
CA THR A 10 0.38 8.68 8.78
C THR A 10 -1.06 9.19 8.67
N ALA A 11 -1.99 8.50 9.32
CA ALA A 11 -3.40 8.84 9.29
C ALA A 11 -3.79 9.68 10.51
N TYR A 12 -3.39 10.95 10.52
CA TYR A 12 -3.56 11.84 11.69
C TYR A 12 -4.70 12.86 11.56
N LYS A 13 -5.28 12.99 10.36
CA LYS A 13 -6.47 13.79 10.07
C LYS A 13 -7.21 13.21 8.86
N LYS A 14 -8.51 13.50 8.76
CA LYS A 14 -9.26 13.23 7.53
C LYS A 14 -8.81 14.14 6.39
N VAL A 15 -8.89 13.62 5.17
CA VAL A 15 -8.65 14.35 3.93
C VAL A 15 -9.92 14.39 3.09
N GLY A 16 -10.06 15.46 2.30
CA GLY A 16 -11.09 15.54 1.27
C GLY A 16 -10.79 14.53 0.16
N ILE A 17 -11.82 13.85 -0.31
CA ILE A 17 -11.74 12.90 -1.43
C ILE A 17 -12.33 13.61 -2.65
N ALA A 18 -11.65 13.51 -3.79
CA ALA A 18 -12.13 14.09 -5.05
C ALA A 18 -13.53 13.57 -5.38
N ALA A 19 -14.42 14.46 -5.79
CA ALA A 19 -15.81 14.13 -6.02
C ALA A 19 -16.04 13.41 -7.36
N ASP A 20 -15.01 13.24 -8.20
CA ASP A 20 -15.13 12.71 -9.56
C ASP A 20 -15.12 11.17 -9.60
N TYR A 21 -14.84 10.54 -8.45
CA TYR A 21 -14.80 9.09 -8.32
C TYR A 21 -15.77 8.58 -7.25
N THR A 22 -16.33 7.40 -7.50
CA THR A 22 -17.05 6.63 -6.49
C THR A 22 -16.13 5.54 -5.96
N ILE A 23 -15.90 5.52 -4.66
CA ILE A 23 -15.00 4.55 -4.01
C ILE A 23 -15.82 3.63 -3.13
N GLU A 24 -15.69 2.34 -3.38
CA GLU A 24 -16.42 1.31 -2.65
C GLU A 24 -15.61 0.02 -2.53
N ARG A 25 -16.11 -0.89 -1.68
CA ARG A 25 -15.53 -2.23 -1.56
C ARG A 25 -15.86 -3.03 -2.81
N ALA A 26 -14.87 -3.75 -3.30
CA ALA A 26 -15.08 -4.66 -4.41
C ALA A 26 -16.06 -5.78 -4.03
N THR A 27 -16.88 -6.17 -4.99
CA THR A 27 -17.76 -7.32 -4.91
C THR A 27 -17.24 -8.43 -5.81
N ILE A 28 -17.81 -9.63 -5.68
CA ILE A 28 -17.45 -10.77 -6.53
C ILE A 28 -17.64 -10.46 -8.03
N ARG A 29 -18.56 -9.54 -8.36
CA ARG A 29 -18.85 -9.13 -9.75
C ARG A 29 -17.74 -8.28 -10.34
N ASP A 30 -16.95 -7.63 -9.50
CA ASP A 30 -15.87 -6.72 -9.91
C ASP A 30 -14.57 -7.47 -10.22
N ILE A 31 -14.41 -8.69 -9.70
CA ILE A 31 -13.18 -9.49 -9.84
C ILE A 31 -12.68 -9.59 -11.28
N PRO A 32 -13.52 -9.90 -12.31
CA PRO A 32 -13.03 -9.97 -13.68
C PRO A 32 -12.43 -8.65 -14.18
N ALA A 33 -12.98 -7.50 -13.78
CA ALA A 33 -12.49 -6.19 -14.18
C ALA A 33 -11.23 -5.79 -13.39
N VAL A 34 -11.21 -6.06 -12.09
CA VAL A 34 -10.03 -5.87 -11.21
C VAL A 34 -8.84 -6.68 -11.73
N VAL A 35 -9.03 -7.97 -12.03
CA VAL A 35 -7.96 -8.84 -12.52
C VAL A 35 -7.39 -8.36 -13.83
N ARG A 36 -8.24 -7.90 -14.77
CA ARG A 36 -7.75 -7.30 -16.02
C ARG A 36 -6.87 -6.07 -15.72
N LEU A 37 -7.34 -5.17 -14.86
CA LEU A 37 -6.60 -3.96 -14.50
C LEU A 37 -5.26 -4.27 -13.84
N ILE A 38 -5.21 -5.21 -12.89
CA ILE A 38 -3.97 -5.63 -12.21
C ILE A 38 -3.00 -6.27 -13.21
N ASN A 39 -3.50 -7.16 -14.08
CA ASN A 39 -2.67 -7.84 -15.07
C ASN A 39 -2.09 -6.87 -16.10
N GLU A 40 -2.88 -5.90 -16.55
CA GLU A 40 -2.43 -4.85 -17.47
C GLU A 40 -1.41 -3.92 -16.80
N PHE A 41 -1.65 -3.49 -15.56
CA PHE A 41 -0.75 -2.60 -14.81
C PHE A 41 0.61 -3.24 -14.51
N ASN A 42 0.63 -4.54 -14.25
CA ASN A 42 1.86 -5.28 -13.90
C ASN A 42 2.47 -6.04 -15.08
N ALA A 43 1.94 -5.87 -16.30
CA ALA A 43 2.44 -6.53 -17.49
C ALA A 43 3.95 -6.25 -17.70
N GLY A 44 4.73 -7.32 -17.85
CA GLY A 44 6.18 -7.23 -18.08
C GLY A 44 7.04 -7.02 -16.83
N ARG A 45 6.45 -6.94 -15.63
CA ARG A 45 7.22 -6.93 -14.38
C ARG A 45 7.77 -8.32 -14.06
N ALA A 46 9.02 -8.37 -13.62
CA ALA A 46 9.62 -9.58 -13.09
C ALA A 46 8.85 -10.06 -11.85
N HIS A 47 8.73 -11.38 -11.70
CA HIS A 47 8.01 -12.06 -10.61
C HIS A 47 6.49 -11.86 -10.58
N PHE A 48 5.92 -11.13 -11.54
CA PHE A 48 4.47 -11.09 -11.70
C PHE A 48 3.99 -12.30 -12.50
N ALA A 49 3.03 -13.04 -11.94
CA ALA A 49 2.25 -14.05 -12.65
C ALA A 49 0.83 -13.51 -12.84
N PRO A 50 0.32 -13.36 -14.09
CA PRO A 50 -1.02 -12.86 -14.33
C PRO A 50 -2.07 -13.70 -13.62
N TYR A 51 -3.01 -13.05 -12.96
CA TYR A 51 -4.11 -13.71 -12.27
C TYR A 51 -5.22 -14.15 -13.24
N THR A 52 -5.90 -15.24 -12.91
CA THR A 52 -7.26 -15.50 -13.39
C THR A 52 -8.26 -14.99 -12.34
N PRO A 53 -9.54 -14.76 -12.68
CA PRO A 53 -10.58 -14.40 -11.70
C PRO A 53 -10.63 -15.37 -10.50
N GLU A 54 -10.61 -16.67 -10.77
CA GLU A 54 -10.65 -17.72 -9.74
C GLU A 54 -9.35 -17.74 -8.92
N GLY A 55 -8.20 -17.56 -9.59
CA GLY A 55 -6.89 -17.52 -8.95
C GLY A 55 -6.74 -16.31 -8.03
N PHE A 56 -7.24 -15.15 -8.44
CA PHE A 56 -7.25 -13.94 -7.60
C PHE A 56 -8.17 -14.10 -6.39
N ALA A 57 -9.38 -14.65 -6.59
CA ALA A 57 -10.30 -14.91 -5.50
C ALA A 57 -9.69 -15.90 -4.47
N ALA A 58 -9.01 -16.94 -4.95
CA ALA A 58 -8.29 -17.88 -4.09
C ALA A 58 -7.11 -17.21 -3.37
N TYR A 59 -6.35 -16.34 -4.07
CA TYR A 59 -5.25 -15.58 -3.50
C TYR A 59 -5.71 -14.69 -2.34
N LEU A 60 -6.77 -13.89 -2.53
CA LEU A 60 -7.30 -13.00 -1.48
C LEU A 60 -7.74 -13.78 -0.23
N ASN A 61 -8.44 -14.90 -0.42
CA ASN A 61 -8.90 -15.76 0.67
C ASN A 61 -7.78 -16.57 1.33
N GLY A 62 -6.65 -16.76 0.64
CA GLY A 62 -5.48 -17.44 1.17
C GLY A 62 -4.65 -16.59 2.15
N ILE A 63 -4.87 -15.27 2.17
CA ILE A 63 -4.17 -14.33 3.04
C ILE A 63 -5.05 -14.03 4.26
N LEU A 64 -4.58 -14.41 5.44
CA LEU A 64 -5.34 -14.26 6.70
C LEU A 64 -5.67 -12.78 6.97
N GLY A 65 -6.97 -12.49 7.06
CA GLY A 65 -7.51 -11.17 7.36
C GLY A 65 -7.47 -10.16 6.22
N TYR A 66 -7.14 -10.58 4.99
CA TYR A 66 -7.20 -9.71 3.80
C TYR A 66 -8.52 -9.90 3.05
N GLY A 67 -8.74 -11.01 2.34
CA GLY A 67 -10.03 -11.28 1.70
C GLY A 67 -10.52 -10.19 0.73
N LEU A 68 -11.72 -10.36 0.21
CA LEU A 68 -12.33 -9.40 -0.73
C LEU A 68 -12.89 -8.17 0.00
N GLU A 69 -13.27 -8.33 1.26
CA GLU A 69 -13.83 -7.28 2.11
C GLU A 69 -12.86 -6.14 2.46
N GLN A 70 -11.55 -6.38 2.27
CA GLN A 70 -10.50 -5.37 2.40
C GLN A 70 -10.03 -4.86 1.04
N PHE A 71 -10.68 -5.27 -0.06
CA PHE A 71 -10.34 -4.84 -1.41
C PHE A 71 -11.29 -3.72 -1.86
N TRP A 72 -10.72 -2.68 -2.47
CA TRP A 72 -11.44 -1.46 -2.84
C TRP A 72 -11.22 -1.11 -4.29
N VAL A 73 -12.24 -0.50 -4.88
CA VAL A 73 -12.27 -0.06 -6.28
C VAL A 73 -12.71 1.39 -6.36
N ALA A 74 -12.17 2.11 -7.34
CA ALA A 74 -12.60 3.44 -7.73
C ALA A 74 -13.26 3.35 -9.11
N HIS A 75 -14.50 3.81 -9.19
CA HIS A 75 -15.27 3.94 -10.40
C HIS A 75 -15.22 5.38 -10.89
N ASP A 76 -15.02 5.54 -12.20
CA ASP A 76 -15.22 6.82 -12.87
C ASP A 76 -16.72 7.15 -12.88
N LYS A 77 -17.09 8.36 -12.41
CA LYS A 77 -18.49 8.79 -12.38
C LYS A 77 -19.06 9.08 -13.76
N ASP A 78 -18.21 9.46 -14.71
CA ASP A 78 -18.63 9.78 -16.07
C ASP A 78 -18.71 8.53 -16.96
N ALA A 79 -18.19 7.39 -16.48
CA ALA A 79 -18.23 6.11 -17.16
C ALA A 79 -18.78 5.00 -16.23
N GLU A 80 -20.11 4.92 -16.14
CA GLU A 80 -20.84 4.02 -15.24
C GLU A 80 -20.29 2.57 -15.28
N GLY A 81 -19.97 2.04 -14.10
CA GLY A 81 -19.45 0.67 -13.93
C GLY A 81 -17.97 0.49 -14.33
N THR A 82 -17.27 1.53 -14.77
CA THR A 82 -15.86 1.42 -15.18
C THR A 82 -14.93 1.57 -13.98
N ILE A 83 -14.31 0.46 -13.57
CA ILE A 83 -13.22 0.48 -12.58
C ILE A 83 -11.97 1.07 -13.24
N VAL A 84 -11.42 2.11 -12.62
CA VAL A 84 -10.25 2.84 -13.12
C VAL A 84 -9.04 2.76 -12.18
N ALA A 85 -9.28 2.45 -10.90
CA ALA A 85 -8.25 2.13 -9.93
C ALA A 85 -8.76 1.07 -8.93
N CYS A 86 -7.85 0.29 -8.37
CA CYS A 86 -8.15 -0.65 -7.31
C CYS A 86 -6.93 -0.89 -6.42
N ALA A 87 -7.17 -1.27 -5.16
CA ALA A 87 -6.14 -1.69 -4.22
C ALA A 87 -6.76 -2.39 -3.00
N GLY A 88 -5.98 -3.23 -2.36
CA GLY A 88 -6.24 -3.74 -1.02
C GLY A 88 -5.81 -2.79 0.08
N LEU A 89 -6.52 -2.82 1.21
CA LEU A 89 -6.14 -2.17 2.46
C LEU A 89 -6.22 -3.17 3.61
N TRP A 90 -5.12 -3.87 3.86
CA TRP A 90 -5.06 -5.02 4.76
C TRP A 90 -4.59 -4.66 6.17
N ASP A 91 -5.38 -4.97 7.21
CA ASP A 91 -4.95 -4.79 8.61
C ASP A 91 -3.94 -5.88 9.00
N TRP A 92 -2.66 -5.50 9.12
CA TRP A 92 -1.60 -6.46 9.46
C TRP A 92 -1.58 -6.85 10.93
N SER A 93 -2.31 -6.13 11.80
CA SER A 93 -2.33 -6.43 13.23
C SER A 93 -2.97 -7.79 13.56
N VAL A 94 -3.62 -8.43 12.58
CA VAL A 94 -4.10 -9.81 12.69
C VAL A 94 -2.97 -10.85 12.62
N LEU A 95 -1.81 -10.48 12.07
CA LEU A 95 -0.67 -11.37 11.90
C LEU A 95 0.42 -11.15 12.94
N ALA A 96 0.74 -9.89 13.24
CA ALA A 96 1.89 -9.57 14.05
C ALA A 96 1.70 -8.27 14.82
N GLU A 97 2.33 -8.22 15.99
CA GLU A 97 2.47 -7.01 16.80
C GLU A 97 3.83 -6.37 16.49
N MET A 98 3.81 -5.14 15.97
CA MET A 98 5.04 -4.38 15.77
C MET A 98 5.33 -3.52 16.99
N CYS A 99 6.57 -3.59 17.48
CA CYS A 99 7.08 -2.73 18.55
C CYS A 99 8.24 -1.90 18.01
N TYR A 100 8.25 -0.61 18.31
CA TYR A 100 9.30 0.28 17.87
C TYR A 100 10.48 0.25 18.85
N THR A 101 11.61 -0.34 18.48
CA THR A 101 12.63 -0.76 19.47
C THR A 101 13.71 0.26 19.79
N LYS A 102 14.15 1.10 18.84
CA LYS A 102 15.24 2.06 19.08
C LYS A 102 15.20 3.26 18.12
N GLU A 103 15.39 4.45 18.67
CA GLU A 103 15.45 5.73 17.97
C GLU A 103 16.88 6.25 17.80
N PRO A 104 17.21 6.80 16.63
CA PRO A 104 18.27 7.79 16.52
C PRO A 104 17.91 9.00 17.39
N ARG A 105 18.89 9.58 18.11
CA ARG A 105 18.69 10.74 19.01
C ARG A 105 17.92 11.92 18.38
N MET A 106 18.01 12.09 17.06
CA MET A 106 17.29 13.12 16.30
C MET A 106 15.76 12.94 16.33
N ARG A 107 15.27 11.69 16.45
CA ARG A 107 13.83 11.39 16.47
C ARG A 107 13.15 11.78 17.78
N ASN A 108 13.87 11.70 18.90
CA ASN A 108 13.43 12.25 20.19
C ASN A 108 13.18 13.77 20.13
N VAL A 109 14.03 14.51 19.41
CA VAL A 109 13.86 15.96 19.20
C VAL A 109 12.61 16.25 18.37
N MET A 110 12.41 15.50 17.28
CA MET A 110 11.18 15.59 16.47
C MET A 110 9.94 15.27 17.29
N ARG A 111 9.99 14.25 18.17
CA ARG A 111 8.84 13.90 19.02
C ARG A 111 8.49 15.03 19.98
N ALA A 112 9.48 15.67 20.61
CA ALA A 112 9.24 16.82 21.47
C ALA A 112 8.61 18.00 20.71
N LEU A 113 9.12 18.29 19.51
CA LEU A 113 8.55 19.32 18.62
C LEU A 113 7.11 19.02 18.22
N LEU A 114 6.83 17.78 17.78
CA LEU A 114 5.47 17.36 17.42
C LEU A 114 4.55 17.37 18.64
N GLY A 115 5.03 16.94 19.81
CA GLY A 115 4.29 17.01 21.06
C GLY A 115 3.88 18.45 21.41
N PHE A 116 4.77 19.42 21.24
CA PHE A 116 4.43 20.84 21.39
C PHE A 116 3.41 21.30 20.34
N LEU A 117 3.61 20.95 19.07
CA LEU A 117 2.68 21.30 17.98
C LEU A 117 1.30 20.67 18.16
N SER A 118 1.22 19.52 18.86
CA SER A 118 -0.04 18.84 19.15
C SER A 118 -1.00 19.67 20.02
N LEU A 119 -0.46 20.65 20.76
CA LEU A 119 -1.25 21.61 21.54
C LEU A 119 -2.07 22.57 20.65
N PHE A 120 -1.66 22.74 19.39
CA PHE A 120 -2.27 23.68 18.44
C PHE A 120 -3.03 22.97 17.30
N GLY A 121 -3.08 21.64 17.31
CA GLY A 121 -3.79 20.84 16.30
C GLY A 121 -3.40 19.36 16.33
N ARG A 122 -4.04 18.53 15.50
CA ARG A 122 -3.63 17.12 15.36
C ARG A 122 -2.38 17.02 14.49
N VAL A 123 -1.38 16.31 14.98
CA VAL A 123 -0.11 16.04 14.30
C VAL A 123 0.10 14.53 14.13
N PRO A 124 0.94 14.10 13.17
CA PRO A 124 1.35 12.71 13.07
C PRO A 124 1.87 12.17 14.40
N ARG A 125 1.33 11.02 14.84
CA ARG A 125 1.90 10.28 15.96
C ARG A 125 3.15 9.55 15.47
N ILE A 126 4.25 9.73 16.20
CA ILE A 126 5.43 8.88 16.07
C ILE A 126 5.45 7.95 17.28
N PRO A 127 5.33 6.62 17.10
CA PRO A 127 5.41 5.66 18.20
C PRO A 127 6.71 5.86 19.00
N ALA A 128 6.63 5.76 20.32
CA ALA A 128 7.81 5.84 21.17
C ALA A 128 8.63 4.54 21.17
N GLU A 129 9.89 4.60 21.60
CA GLU A 129 10.66 3.39 21.89
C GLU A 129 9.89 2.51 22.90
N GLY A 130 9.74 1.23 22.59
CA GLY A 130 8.95 0.26 23.34
C GLY A 130 7.45 0.31 23.06
N GLU A 131 6.93 1.31 22.34
CA GLU A 131 5.52 1.36 22.00
C GLU A 131 5.19 0.44 20.82
N TYR A 132 4.05 -0.22 20.96
CA TYR A 132 3.44 -0.99 19.89
C TYR A 132 2.67 -0.05 18.96
N PHE A 133 2.72 -0.36 17.67
CA PHE A 133 1.98 0.38 16.65
C PHE A 133 1.28 -0.60 15.72
N LYS A 134 0.21 -0.12 15.08
CA LYS A 134 -0.59 -0.93 14.16
C LYS A 134 -0.51 -0.35 12.76
N VAL A 135 -0.26 -1.23 11.81
CA VAL A 135 -0.03 -0.89 10.41
C VAL A 135 -1.05 -1.59 9.52
N TYR A 136 -1.54 -0.84 8.54
CA TYR A 136 -2.22 -1.42 7.40
C TYR A 136 -1.26 -1.50 6.21
N PHE A 137 -1.39 -2.51 5.37
CA PHE A 137 -0.69 -2.56 4.10
C PHE A 137 -1.64 -2.25 2.96
N MET A 138 -1.22 -1.33 2.10
CA MET A 138 -1.79 -1.15 0.79
C MET A 138 -1.10 -2.12 -0.17
N THR A 139 -1.88 -2.93 -0.87
CA THR A 139 -1.35 -3.98 -1.76
C THR A 139 -2.22 -4.14 -3.01
N ASP A 140 -1.74 -4.93 -3.97
CA ASP A 140 -2.43 -5.27 -5.22
C ASP A 140 -2.99 -4.06 -5.96
N HIS A 141 -2.25 -2.95 -5.89
CA HIS A 141 -2.66 -1.70 -6.48
C HIS A 141 -2.54 -1.77 -8.00
N ALA A 142 -3.53 -1.18 -8.67
CA ALA A 142 -3.50 -0.98 -10.10
C ALA A 142 -4.40 0.19 -10.47
N PHE A 143 -4.03 0.94 -11.51
CA PHE A 143 -4.83 2.04 -12.03
C PHE A 143 -4.50 2.27 -13.50
N LYS A 144 -5.46 2.83 -14.24
CA LYS A 144 -5.23 3.20 -15.65
C LYS A 144 -4.21 4.34 -15.73
N PRO A 145 -3.31 4.37 -16.72
CA PRO A 145 -2.23 5.36 -16.80
C PRO A 145 -2.69 6.83 -16.74
N ASP A 146 -3.88 7.12 -17.24
CA ASP A 146 -4.54 8.43 -17.27
C ASP A 146 -5.45 8.71 -16.05
N HIS A 147 -5.54 7.80 -15.09
CA HIS A 147 -6.41 7.88 -13.90
C HIS A 147 -5.62 7.80 -12.58
N ALA A 148 -4.46 8.44 -12.53
CA ALA A 148 -3.62 8.50 -11.33
C ALA A 148 -4.30 9.26 -10.16
N ASP A 149 -5.18 10.19 -10.48
CA ASP A 149 -6.06 10.90 -9.56
C ASP A 149 -7.14 10.00 -8.94
N ALA A 150 -7.66 9.01 -9.66
CA ALA A 150 -8.53 7.99 -9.06
C ALA A 150 -7.81 7.20 -7.96
N MET A 151 -6.55 6.84 -8.20
CA MET A 151 -5.70 6.21 -7.18
C MET A 151 -5.42 7.16 -6.01
N SER A 152 -5.21 8.45 -6.27
CA SER A 152 -5.10 9.47 -5.22
C SER A 152 -6.35 9.55 -4.35
N ALA A 153 -7.54 9.52 -4.96
CA ALA A 153 -8.82 9.51 -4.24
C ALA A 153 -8.97 8.24 -3.38
N LEU A 154 -8.53 7.08 -3.89
CA LEU A 154 -8.50 5.80 -3.16
C LEU A 154 -7.58 5.87 -1.93
N ILE A 155 -6.37 6.40 -2.08
CA ILE A 155 -5.42 6.64 -0.98
C ILE A 155 -6.02 7.59 0.07
N GLY A 156 -6.72 8.64 -0.37
CA GLY A 156 -7.43 9.55 0.53
C GLY A 156 -8.53 8.85 1.35
N SER A 157 -9.25 7.92 0.72
CA SER A 157 -10.23 7.07 1.40
C SER A 157 -9.57 6.13 2.41
N PHE A 158 -8.43 5.52 2.05
CA PHE A 158 -7.65 4.68 2.96
C PHE A 158 -7.16 5.44 4.19
N ASN A 159 -6.65 6.66 4.01
CA ASN A 159 -6.30 7.52 5.12
C ASN A 159 -7.47 7.74 6.08
N ASN A 160 -8.68 8.01 5.55
CA ASN A 160 -9.86 8.23 6.37
C ASN A 160 -10.29 6.95 7.12
N ILE A 161 -10.20 5.78 6.48
CA ILE A 161 -10.47 4.47 7.11
C ILE A 161 -9.49 4.19 8.25
N VAL A 162 -8.18 4.36 8.00
CA VAL A 162 -7.12 4.12 8.98
C VAL A 162 -7.24 5.09 10.15
N PHE A 163 -7.57 6.36 9.88
CA PHE A 163 -7.86 7.36 10.90
C PHE A 163 -9.07 6.98 11.77
N ASP A 164 -10.19 6.58 11.16
CA ASP A 164 -11.40 6.18 11.89
C ASP A 164 -11.18 4.89 12.71
N ALA A 165 -10.30 4.00 12.25
CA ALA A 165 -9.89 2.80 12.97
C ALA A 165 -8.91 3.08 14.14
N ASN A 166 -8.51 4.33 14.38
CA ASN A 166 -7.48 4.74 15.33
C ASN A 166 -6.17 3.94 15.14
N ARG A 167 -5.68 3.90 13.90
CA ARG A 167 -4.44 3.23 13.50
C ARG A 167 -3.38 4.27 13.12
N ASP A 168 -2.11 3.91 13.29
CA ASP A 168 -1.03 4.89 13.21
C ASP A 168 -0.70 5.27 11.76
N PHE A 169 -0.58 4.26 10.89
CA PHE A 169 -0.21 4.46 9.49
C PHE A 169 -0.62 3.28 8.61
N PHE A 170 -0.58 3.52 7.30
CA PHE A 170 -0.59 2.47 6.30
C PHE A 170 0.63 2.58 5.37
N VAL A 171 1.07 1.46 4.80
CA VAL A 171 2.32 1.34 4.06
C VAL A 171 2.06 0.71 2.69
N ALA A 172 2.70 1.24 1.66
CA ALA A 172 2.84 0.57 0.37
C ALA A 172 4.32 0.24 0.12
N ASN A 173 4.62 -1.03 -0.16
CA ASN A 173 5.96 -1.48 -0.53
C ASN A 173 6.05 -1.58 -2.05
N LEU A 174 6.92 -0.78 -2.65
CA LEU A 174 6.91 -0.55 -4.10
C LEU A 174 8.29 -0.72 -4.71
N ASP A 175 8.28 -1.20 -5.95
CA ASP A 175 9.41 -1.03 -6.85
C ASP A 175 9.68 0.48 -7.07
N PRO A 176 10.95 0.94 -7.12
CA PRO A 176 11.27 2.36 -7.29
C PRO A 176 10.68 3.03 -8.52
N ASP A 177 10.43 2.23 -9.57
CA ASP A 177 9.91 2.63 -10.88
C ASP A 177 8.38 2.44 -10.97
N ASP A 178 7.72 2.03 -9.89
CA ASP A 178 6.27 1.87 -9.85
C ASP A 178 5.55 3.23 -10.02
N PRO A 179 4.58 3.35 -10.94
CA PRO A 179 3.79 4.57 -11.12
C PRO A 179 3.15 5.11 -9.84
N LEU A 180 2.78 4.22 -8.89
CA LEU A 180 2.18 4.60 -7.61
C LEU A 180 3.13 5.45 -6.74
N VAL A 181 4.45 5.33 -6.91
CA VAL A 181 5.43 6.15 -6.17
C VAL A 181 5.18 7.64 -6.40
N SER A 182 4.86 8.04 -7.62
CA SER A 182 4.57 9.45 -7.95
C SER A 182 3.28 9.94 -7.31
N VAL A 183 2.24 9.10 -7.26
CA VAL A 183 0.97 9.42 -6.60
C VAL A 183 1.18 9.57 -5.09
N LEU A 184 1.82 8.60 -4.44
CA LEU A 184 2.04 8.62 -3.00
C LEU A 184 2.88 9.82 -2.56
N LYS A 185 3.89 10.24 -3.33
CA LYS A 185 4.72 11.41 -3.01
C LYS A 185 3.91 12.69 -2.76
N THR A 186 2.74 12.85 -3.40
CA THR A 186 1.86 14.00 -3.19
C THR A 186 1.32 14.09 -1.75
N PHE A 187 1.22 12.95 -1.07
CA PHE A 187 0.81 12.82 0.32
C PHE A 187 1.97 12.93 1.32
N LYS A 188 3.19 13.17 0.84
CA LYS A 188 4.42 13.34 1.66
C LYS A 188 4.66 12.17 2.64
N PRO A 189 4.72 10.91 2.14
CA PRO A 189 4.97 9.75 2.98
C PRO A 189 6.37 9.79 3.59
N GLN A 190 6.55 9.09 4.71
CA GLN A 190 7.88 8.64 5.12
C GLN A 190 8.33 7.54 4.14
N ILE A 191 9.53 7.68 3.56
CA ILE A 191 10.07 6.71 2.61
C ILE A 191 11.27 6.02 3.24
N ASP A 192 11.15 4.72 3.42
CA ASP A 192 12.24 3.84 3.85
C ASP A 192 12.68 2.96 2.67
N LEU A 193 13.98 2.61 2.64
CA LEU A 193 14.55 1.76 1.60
C LEU A 193 14.78 0.35 2.13
N TRP A 194 14.18 -0.63 1.46
CA TRP A 194 14.32 -2.05 1.81
C TRP A 194 15.14 -2.74 0.74
N GLN A 195 16.21 -3.45 1.10
CA GLN A 195 17.07 -4.10 0.12
C GLN A 195 16.63 -5.54 -0.09
N ILE A 196 16.32 -5.89 -1.35
CA ILE A 196 16.09 -7.27 -1.77
C ILE A 196 17.41 -7.87 -2.24
N TYR A 197 17.73 -9.01 -1.64
CA TYR A 197 18.86 -9.86 -2.02
C TYR A 197 18.32 -11.18 -2.56
N ALA A 198 18.86 -11.60 -3.69
CA ALA A 198 18.64 -12.92 -4.24
C ALA A 198 19.98 -13.63 -4.36
N LYS A 199 19.98 -14.94 -4.18
CA LYS A 199 21.15 -15.80 -4.34
C LYS A 199 20.80 -16.93 -5.30
N ALA A 200 21.66 -17.17 -6.29
CA ALA A 200 21.50 -18.31 -7.18
C ALA A 200 21.62 -19.60 -6.37
N LEU A 201 20.74 -20.58 -6.65
CA LEU A 201 20.76 -21.88 -5.98
C LEU A 201 21.97 -22.71 -6.41
N GLU A 202 22.44 -22.54 -7.65
CA GLU A 202 23.64 -23.18 -8.19
C GLU A 202 24.75 -22.15 -8.39
N SER A 203 25.97 -22.56 -8.04
CA SER A 203 27.17 -21.73 -8.19
C SER A 203 27.46 -21.48 -9.68
N GLY A 204 27.52 -20.21 -10.08
CA GLY A 204 27.89 -19.81 -11.44
C GLY A 204 26.72 -19.39 -12.34
N ASN A 205 25.47 -19.55 -11.90
CA ASN A 205 24.32 -19.03 -12.64
C ASN A 205 24.16 -17.53 -12.42
N GLU A 206 23.91 -16.79 -13.51
CA GLU A 206 23.52 -15.38 -13.41
C GLU A 206 22.14 -15.25 -12.79
N LEU A 207 21.99 -14.26 -11.91
CA LEU A 207 20.70 -13.91 -11.34
C LEU A 207 19.84 -13.22 -12.41
N PRO A 208 18.52 -13.52 -12.50
CA PRO A 208 17.65 -12.82 -13.43
C PRO A 208 17.61 -11.32 -13.14
N ALA A 209 17.26 -10.52 -14.16
CA ALA A 209 17.04 -9.10 -13.97
C ALA A 209 15.83 -8.88 -13.05
N PHE A 210 16.06 -8.23 -11.91
CA PHE A 210 15.04 -7.95 -10.88
C PHE A 210 14.24 -6.66 -11.15
N SER A 211 14.13 -6.20 -12.39
CA SER A 211 13.62 -4.85 -12.69
C SER A 211 12.83 -4.78 -14.00
N PRO A 212 11.67 -4.09 -14.02
CA PRO A 212 10.88 -3.67 -12.86
C PRO A 212 10.32 -4.90 -12.11
N PHE A 213 10.22 -4.82 -10.79
CA PHE A 213 9.75 -5.92 -9.93
C PHE A 213 8.28 -5.74 -9.55
N TYR A 214 7.53 -6.84 -9.43
CA TYR A 214 6.24 -6.86 -8.74
C TYR A 214 6.45 -7.25 -7.29
N VAL A 215 6.01 -6.41 -6.36
CA VAL A 215 6.10 -6.66 -4.93
C VAL A 215 4.82 -7.35 -4.47
N ASP A 216 4.90 -8.63 -4.13
CA ASP A 216 3.79 -9.35 -3.51
C ASP A 216 3.82 -9.06 -2.00
N ILE A 217 2.64 -8.82 -1.41
CA ILE A 217 2.57 -8.54 0.03
C ILE A 217 3.01 -9.74 0.88
N ARG A 218 2.89 -10.96 0.35
CA ARG A 218 3.34 -12.19 1.00
C ARG A 218 4.87 -12.22 1.16
N ASP A 219 5.60 -11.54 0.29
CA ASP A 219 7.06 -11.42 0.38
C ASP A 219 7.50 -10.63 1.62
N CYS A 220 6.58 -9.85 2.23
CA CYS A 220 6.85 -9.07 3.44
C CYS A 220 6.57 -9.84 4.74
N ILE A 221 6.00 -11.05 4.66
CA ILE A 221 5.59 -11.86 5.81
C ILE A 221 6.51 -13.09 5.99
N LEU A 222 7.12 -13.57 4.90
CA LEU A 222 7.91 -14.82 4.85
C LEU A 222 9.42 -14.60 5.11
#